data_AF-A0A397EEJ9-F1
#
_entry.id   AF-A0A397EEJ9-F1
#
_cell.length_a   1.000
_cell.length_b   1.000
_cell.length_c   1.000
_cell.angle_alpha   90.00
_cell.angle_beta   90.00
_cell.angle_gamma   90.00
#
_symmetry.space_group_name_H-M   'P 1'
#
loop_
_entity.id
_entity.type
_entity.pdbx_description
1 polymer ?
#
loop_
_entity_poly.entity_id
_entity_poly.type
_entity_poly.pdbx_seq_one_letter_code
_entity_poly.pdbx_strand_id
1 'polypeptide(L)'
;MWKSFSNHRSAWPFHEPVDVTVVTDYLEIIQCPIDLSAIQKKIDENAYATKAAFKDDLVLMCENSIAYNSPDTNYYKAAKDLLEFVKKKVVLEPQDGRDKAGYASAPATKKHLVR
;
A
#
# COMPACT_ATOMS: atom_id res chain seq x y z
N MET A 1 5.95 12.83 6.07
CA MET A 1 5.24 11.83 5.25
C MET A 1 4.66 10.70 6.10
N TRP A 2 5.50 9.93 6.82
CA TRP A 2 5.05 8.78 7.63
C TRP A 2 3.90 9.09 8.60
N LYS A 3 4.12 9.95 9.62
CA LYS A 3 3.09 10.28 10.63
C LYS A 3 1.76 10.73 10.05
N SER A 4 1.79 11.51 8.96
CA SER A 4 0.57 12.00 8.31
C SER A 4 -0.17 10.91 7.52
N PHE A 5 0.55 9.90 7.03
CA PHE A 5 -0.03 8.75 6.34
C PHE A 5 -0.59 7.74 7.34
N SER A 6 0.21 7.35 8.34
CA SER A 6 -0.18 6.35 9.36
C SER A 6 -1.33 6.82 10.24
N ASN A 7 -1.47 8.12 10.46
CA ASN A 7 -2.59 8.70 11.23
C ASN A 7 -3.75 9.18 10.34
N HIS A 8 -3.70 8.92 9.04
CA HIS A 8 -4.78 9.30 8.14
C HIS A 8 -6.06 8.56 8.54
N ARG A 9 -7.21 9.23 8.47
CA ARG A 9 -8.52 8.63 8.85
C ARG A 9 -8.86 7.33 8.12
N SER A 10 -8.26 7.13 6.95
CA SER A 10 -8.45 5.95 6.09
C SER A 10 -7.39 4.87 6.32
N ALA A 11 -6.45 5.06 7.26
CA ALA A 11 -5.40 4.10 7.59
C ALA A 11 -5.85 2.95 8.50
N TRP A 12 -7.05 3.05 9.09
CA TRP A 12 -7.57 2.11 10.09
C TRP A 12 -7.46 0.60 9.73
N PRO A 13 -7.64 0.13 8.48
CA PRO A 13 -7.60 -1.30 8.20
C PRO A 13 -6.18 -1.82 7.92
N PHE A 14 -5.18 -0.94 7.85
CA PHE A 14 -3.83 -1.28 7.40
C PHE A 14 -2.80 -1.25 8.53
N HIS A 15 -3.22 -1.06 9.79
CA HIS A 15 -2.30 -1.01 10.93
C HIS A 15 -1.58 -2.32 11.20
N GLU A 16 -2.27 -3.44 10.93
CA GLU A 16 -1.79 -4.80 11.18
C GLU A 16 -1.94 -5.63 9.90
N PRO A 17 -1.18 -6.72 9.75
CA PRO A 17 -1.30 -7.63 8.62
C PRO A 17 -2.69 -8.27 8.54
N VAL A 18 -3.10 -8.64 7.33
CA VAL A 18 -4.32 -9.41 7.11
C VAL A 18 -4.19 -10.79 7.78
N ASP A 19 -5.18 -11.14 8.60
CA ASP A 19 -5.26 -12.46 9.21
C ASP A 19 -5.66 -13.51 8.16
N VAL A 20 -4.67 -14.24 7.65
CA VAL A 20 -4.85 -15.27 6.62
C VAL A 20 -5.54 -16.53 7.12
N THR A 21 -5.75 -16.68 8.44
CA THR A 21 -6.58 -17.76 8.98
C THR A 21 -8.07 -17.45 8.83
N VAL A 22 -8.42 -16.16 8.76
CA VAL A 22 -9.78 -15.66 8.53
C VAL A 22 -10.03 -15.41 7.04
N VAL A 23 -9.05 -14.80 6.36
CA VAL A 23 -9.11 -14.45 4.94
C VAL A 23 -8.23 -15.43 4.15
N THR A 24 -8.73 -16.65 3.99
CA THR A 24 -7.91 -17.82 3.59
C THR A 24 -7.42 -17.79 2.14
N ASP A 25 -8.10 -17.05 1.25
CA ASP A 25 -7.72 -16.90 -0.15
C ASP A 25 -6.79 -15.69 -0.41
N TYR A 26 -6.47 -14.91 0.64
CA TYR A 26 -5.74 -13.65 0.49
C TYR A 26 -4.39 -13.83 -0.22
N LEU A 27 -3.64 -14.87 0.17
CA LEU A 27 -2.30 -15.14 -0.39
C LEU A 27 -2.34 -15.80 -1.77
N GLU A 28 -3.49 -16.29 -2.22
CA GLU A 28 -3.65 -16.77 -3.60
C GLU A 28 -3.70 -15.59 -4.58
N ILE A 29 -4.19 -14.43 -4.12
CA ILE A 29 -4.37 -13.22 -4.91
C ILE A 29 -3.22 -12.24 -4.70
N ILE A 30 -2.84 -12.00 -3.44
CA ILE A 30 -1.85 -11.01 -3.04
C ILE A 30 -0.49 -11.67 -2.79
N GLN A 31 0.43 -11.43 -3.71
CA GLN A 31 1.76 -12.07 -3.72
C GLN A 31 2.78 -11.40 -2.79
N CYS A 32 2.60 -10.10 -2.51
CA CYS A 32 3.50 -9.35 -1.64
C CYS A 32 2.70 -8.60 -0.57
N PRO A 33 2.17 -9.30 0.46
CA PRO A 33 1.49 -8.66 1.57
C PRO A 33 2.38 -7.64 2.27
N ILE A 34 1.79 -6.52 2.66
CA ILE A 34 2.44 -5.49 3.47
C ILE A 34 1.38 -4.69 4.21
N ASP A 35 1.76 -4.16 5.37
CA ASP A 35 0.93 -3.37 6.25
C ASP A 35 1.78 -2.29 6.95
N LEU A 36 1.15 -1.39 7.71
CA LEU A 36 1.82 -0.29 8.37
C LEU A 36 2.77 -0.74 9.48
N SER A 37 2.50 -1.85 10.18
CA SER A 37 3.43 -2.37 11.19
C SER A 37 4.75 -2.81 10.54
N ALA A 38 4.67 -3.49 9.38
CA ALA A 38 5.84 -3.91 8.61
C ALA A 38 6.62 -2.71 8.06
N ILE A 39 5.92 -1.69 7.55
CA ILE A 39 6.55 -0.45 7.05
C ILE A 39 7.21 0.33 8.19
N GLN A 40 6.54 0.44 9.35
CA GLN A 40 7.10 1.06 10.55
C GLN A 40 8.39 0.36 10.97
N LYS A 41 8.38 -0.97 11.03
CA LYS A 41 9.57 -1.76 11.33
C LYS A 41 10.72 -1.47 10.36
N LYS A 42 10.45 -1.42 9.06
CA LYS A 42 11.46 -1.07 8.04
C LYS A 42 12.02 0.35 8.21
N ILE A 43 11.20 1.31 8.68
CA ILE A 43 11.67 2.65 9.04
C ILE A 43 12.60 2.58 10.25
N ASP A 44 12.19 1.89 11.32
CA ASP A 44 12.94 1.81 12.57
C ASP A 44 14.29 1.08 12.39
N GLU A 45 14.35 0.11 11.49
CA GLU A 45 15.56 -0.62 11.10
C GLU A 45 16.41 0.13 10.06
N ASN A 46 16.00 1.33 9.64
CA ASN A 46 16.65 2.11 8.56
C ASN A 46 16.85 1.29 7.27
N ALA A 47 15.87 0.42 6.94
CA ALA A 47 15.93 -0.51 5.83
C ALA A 47 15.64 0.13 4.46
N TYR A 48 15.14 1.37 4.43
CA TYR A 48 14.88 2.11 3.19
C TYR A 48 16.10 2.94 2.78
N ALA A 49 16.74 2.54 1.68
CA ALA A 49 17.85 3.30 1.10
C ALA A 49 17.41 4.64 0.48
N THR A 50 16.15 4.73 0.02
CA THR A 50 15.60 5.91 -0.64
C THR A 50 14.18 6.22 -0.16
N LYS A 51 13.77 7.49 -0.31
CA LYS A 51 12.38 7.90 -0.07
C LYS A 51 11.42 7.23 -1.06
N ALA A 52 11.87 6.95 -2.29
CA ALA A 52 11.10 6.21 -3.28
C ALA A 52 10.74 4.81 -2.79
N ALA A 53 11.70 4.03 -2.28
CA ALA A 53 11.45 2.67 -1.79
C ALA A 53 10.43 2.65 -0.63
N PHE A 54 10.47 3.64 0.27
CA PHE A 54 9.45 3.81 1.31
C PHE A 54 8.06 4.11 0.72
N LYS A 55 7.99 5.00 -0.28
CA LYS A 55 6.73 5.34 -0.95
C LYS A 55 6.15 4.14 -1.72
N ASP A 56 6.99 3.35 -2.35
CA ASP A 56 6.59 2.16 -3.11
C ASP A 56 5.87 1.15 -2.22
N ASP A 57 6.33 0.97 -0.97
CA ASP A 57 5.63 0.12 0.00
C ASP A 57 4.26 0.69 0.43
N LEU A 58 4.13 2.00 0.61
CA LEU A 58 2.84 2.63 0.90
C LEU A 58 1.85 2.44 -0.28
N VAL A 59 2.36 2.54 -1.51
CA VAL A 59 1.58 2.32 -2.73
C VAL A 59 1.19 0.85 -2.86
N LEU A 60 2.13 -0.08 -2.67
CA LEU A 60 1.89 -1.51 -2.70
C LEU A 60 0.80 -1.92 -1.71
N MET A 61 0.85 -1.40 -0.48
CA MET A 61 -0.19 -1.62 0.53
C MET A 61 -1.59 -1.23 0.02
N CYS A 62 -1.70 -0.05 -0.59
CA CYS A 62 -2.96 0.44 -1.16
C CYS A 62 -3.39 -0.40 -2.38
N GLU A 63 -2.47 -0.73 -3.26
CA GLU A 63 -2.73 -1.50 -4.49
C GLU A 63 -3.16 -2.94 -4.18
N ASN A 64 -2.53 -3.59 -3.20
CA ASN A 64 -2.96 -4.90 -2.70
C ASN A 64 -4.42 -4.87 -2.22
N SER A 65 -4.78 -3.84 -1.44
CA SER A 65 -6.14 -3.69 -0.95
C SER A 65 -7.14 -3.41 -2.07
N ILE A 66 -6.77 -2.57 -3.05
CA ILE A 66 -7.59 -2.28 -4.24
C ILE A 66 -7.77 -3.52 -5.12
N ALA A 67 -6.74 -4.37 -5.23
CA ALA A 67 -6.77 -5.58 -6.03
C ALA A 67 -7.61 -6.69 -5.40
N TYR A 68 -7.54 -6.84 -4.07
CA TYR A 68 -8.28 -7.88 -3.35
C TYR A 68 -9.74 -7.49 -3.10
N ASN A 69 -10.02 -6.24 -2.72
CA ASN A 69 -11.35 -5.83 -2.26
C ASN A 69 -12.21 -5.26 -3.40
N SER A 70 -13.52 -5.54 -3.36
CA SER A 70 -14.48 -4.97 -4.31
C SER A 70 -14.67 -3.45 -4.12
N PRO A 71 -14.93 -2.66 -5.19
CA PRO A 71 -15.05 -1.19 -5.14
C PRO A 71 -16.07 -0.60 -4.17
N ASP A 72 -17.09 -1.37 -3.81
CA ASP A 72 -18.15 -0.99 -2.89
C ASP A 72 -17.75 -1.11 -1.41
N THR A 73 -16.70 -1.87 -1.10
CA THR A 73 -16.20 -2.07 0.26
C THR A 73 -15.54 -0.82 0.84
N ASN A 74 -15.57 -0.71 2.18
CA ASN A 74 -14.86 0.36 2.88
C ASN A 74 -13.32 0.23 2.76
N TYR A 75 -12.81 -0.99 2.62
CA TYR A 75 -11.38 -1.27 2.44
C TYR A 75 -10.86 -0.71 1.11
N TYR A 76 -11.57 -0.96 0.01
CA TYR A 76 -11.21 -0.40 -1.29
C TYR A 76 -11.24 1.13 -1.28
N LYS A 77 -12.31 1.72 -0.74
CA LYS A 77 -12.47 3.19 -0.66
C LYS A 77 -11.36 3.81 0.18
N ALA A 78 -11.02 3.21 1.32
CA ALA A 78 -9.93 3.66 2.18
C ALA A 78 -8.56 3.59 1.48
N ALA A 79 -8.28 2.50 0.76
CA ALA A 79 -7.05 2.35 -0.01
C ALA A 79 -6.93 3.36 -1.15
N LYS A 80 -8.02 3.65 -1.86
CA LYS A 80 -8.05 4.68 -2.91
C LYS A 80 -7.76 6.07 -2.36
N ASP A 81 -8.35 6.42 -1.22
CA ASP A 81 -8.14 7.70 -0.54
C ASP A 81 -6.67 7.87 -0.09
N LEU A 82 -6.08 6.83 0.52
CA LEU A 82 -4.66 6.82 0.86
C LEU A 82 -3.75 6.90 -0.37
N LEU A 83 -4.06 6.18 -1.44
CA LEU A 83 -3.28 6.22 -2.67
C LEU A 83 -3.28 7.62 -3.30
N GLU A 84 -4.41 8.32 -3.27
CA GLU A 84 -4.48 9.72 -3.67
C GLU A 84 -3.65 10.62 -2.75
N PHE A 85 -3.71 10.40 -1.44
CA PHE A 85 -2.90 11.13 -0.47
C PHE A 85 -1.40 10.98 -0.75
N VAL A 86 -0.91 9.77 -1.03
CA VAL A 86 0.50 9.55 -1.41
C VAL A 86 0.84 10.34 -2.67
N LYS A 87 0.04 10.20 -3.74
CA LYS A 87 0.27 10.87 -5.02
C LYS A 87 0.34 12.40 -4.88
N LYS A 88 -0.58 13.00 -4.12
CA LYS A 88 -0.59 14.45 -3.85
C LYS A 88 0.66 14.90 -3.10
N LYS A 89 1.14 14.11 -2.14
CA LYS A 89 2.38 14.42 -1.40
C LYS A 89 3.64 14.26 -2.26
N VAL A 90 3.66 13.36 -3.24
CA VAL A 90 4.77 13.24 -4.20
C VAL A 90 4.89 14.48 -5.08
N VAL A 91 3.76 15.00 -5.59
CA VAL A 91 3.76 16.19 -6.47
C VAL A 91 4.26 17.44 -5.75
N LEU A 92 4.07 17.52 -4.43
CA LEU A 92 4.43 18.67 -3.61
C LEU A 92 5.86 18.61 -3.03
N GLU A 93 6.53 17.45 -3.08
CA GLU A 93 7.93 17.34 -2.66
C GLU A 93 8.86 17.72 -3.82
N PRO A 94 9.83 18.63 -3.63
CA PRO A 94 10.86 18.88 -4.63
C PRO A 94 11.55 17.56 -4.99
N GLN A 95 11.63 17.24 -6.28
CA GLN A 95 12.35 16.05 -6.72
C GLN A 95 13.84 16.28 -6.54
N ASP A 96 14.41 15.76 -5.46
CA ASP A 96 15.86 15.60 -5.34
C ASP A 96 16.28 14.52 -6.35
N GLY A 97 17.09 14.93 -7.34
CA GLY A 97 17.42 14.13 -8.53
C GLY A 97 18.32 12.91 -8.31
N ARG A 98 17.97 12.01 -7.37
CA ARG A 98 18.78 10.83 -7.02
C ARG A 98 18.10 9.45 -7.08
N ASP A 99 16.86 9.35 -7.52
CA ASP A 99 16.17 8.05 -7.50
C ASP A 99 15.86 7.55 -8.94
N LYS A 100 16.74 6.69 -9.47
CA LYS A 100 16.42 5.77 -10.58
C LYS A 100 16.69 4.34 -10.16
N ALA A 101 15.63 3.61 -9.81
CA ALA A 101 15.51 2.18 -10.03
C ALA A 101 14.01 1.87 -10.06
N GLY A 102 13.51 1.54 -11.24
CA GLY A 102 12.09 1.29 -11.48
C GLY A 102 11.65 -0.05 -10.91
N TYR A 103 10.36 -0.15 -10.62
CA TYR A 103 9.69 -1.41 -10.41
C TYR A 103 8.71 -1.69 -11.55
N ALA A 104 8.78 -2.90 -12.10
CA ALA A 104 7.88 -3.40 -13.12
C ALA A 104 6.53 -3.74 -12.48
N SER A 105 5.45 -3.17 -12.99
CA SER A 105 4.09 -3.47 -12.56
C SER A 105 3.78 -4.96 -12.74
N ALA A 106 3.34 -5.64 -11.68
CA ALA A 106 2.76 -6.97 -11.79
C ALA A 106 1.43 -6.91 -12.57
N PRO A 107 1.08 -7.94 -13.35
CA PRO A 107 -0.10 -7.89 -14.21
C PRO A 107 -1.38 -8.00 -13.37
N ALA A 108 -2.21 -6.97 -13.45
CA ALA A 108 -3.56 -6.99 -12.91
C ALA A 108 -4.41 -7.99 -13.70
N THR A 109 -4.59 -9.20 -13.17
CA THR A 109 -5.53 -10.15 -13.74
C THR A 109 -6.90 -9.91 -13.12
N LYS A 110 -7.79 -9.26 -13.88
CA LYS A 110 -9.19 -9.10 -13.50
C LYS A 110 -9.84 -10.47 -13.32
N LYS A 111 -10.27 -10.80 -12.11
CA LYS A 111 -11.32 -11.81 -11.91
C LYS A 111 -12.57 -11.10 -11.41
N HIS A 112 -13.60 -11.15 -12.25
CA HIS A 112 -14.97 -10.75 -11.97
C HIS A 112 -15.71 -12.03 -11.59
N LEU A 113 -16.30 -12.09 -10.39
CA LEU A 113 -17.32 -13.06 -9.99
C LEU A 113 -18.08 -12.38 -8.85
N VAL A 114 -19.24 -11.77 -9.09
CA VAL A 114 -20.56 -12.42 -9.07
C VAL A 114 -20.59 -13.69 -8.23
N ARG A 115 -21.00 -13.55 -6.97
CA ARG A 115 -22.27 -14.07 -6.44
C ARG A 115 -22.62 -13.39 -5.13
#